data_AF-A0A7Y8TH05-F1
#
_entry.id   AF-A0A7Y8TH05-F1
#
_cell.length_a   1.000
_cell.length_b   1.000
_cell.length_c   1.000
_cell.angle_alpha   90.00
_cell.angle_beta   90.00
_cell.angle_gamma   90.00
#
_symmetry.space_group_name_H-M   'P 1'
#
loop_
_entity.id
_entity.type
_entity.pdbx_description
1 polymer ?
#
loop_
_entity_poly.entity_id
_entity_poly.type
_entity_poly.pdbx_seq_one_letter_code
_entity_poly.pdbx_strand_id
1 'polypeptide(L)'
;MNKFEESDDWVAPDFFNKLTRNQKYAIIHFLGVIAASDVHAHSKINKKEYYFINFYYKEFKVSVEKYLAYIAMGGKEQVIADLKSLSKLNMQGLVFATTELCNYSGSMNDDELLTIADWVDSLGMTMNEWNDFYNNFDEFNNRPSESFDEEDD
;
A
#
# COMPACT_ATOMS: atom_id res chain seq x y z
N MET A 1 -39.28 7.27 0.28
CA MET A 1 -38.44 7.27 -0.94
C MET A 1 -37.01 7.32 -0.44
N ASN A 2 -36.37 6.15 -0.33
CA ASN A 2 -35.06 6.01 0.31
C ASN A 2 -33.98 6.54 -0.64
N LYS A 3 -33.30 7.60 -0.23
CA LYS A 3 -31.99 7.95 -0.77
C LYS A 3 -30.99 7.06 -0.05
N PHE A 4 -30.42 6.11 -0.78
CA PHE A 4 -29.16 5.50 -0.37
C PHE A 4 -28.11 6.62 -0.47
N GLU A 5 -27.75 7.18 0.68
CA GLU A 5 -26.47 7.86 0.84
C GLU A 5 -25.42 6.75 0.75
N GLU A 6 -24.74 6.66 -0.41
CA GLU A 6 -23.44 6.00 -0.47
C GLU A 6 -22.51 6.83 0.43
N SER A 7 -22.33 6.38 1.67
CA SER A 7 -21.25 6.88 2.51
C SER A 7 -19.94 6.40 1.89
N ASP A 8 -19.30 7.25 1.11
CA ASP A 8 -17.92 7.12 0.62
C ASP A 8 -16.88 7.21 1.76
N ASP A 9 -17.29 7.01 3.01
CA ASP A 9 -16.45 6.92 4.19
C ASP A 9 -15.98 5.47 4.37
N TRP A 10 -15.34 4.90 3.36
CA TRP A 10 -14.50 3.74 3.62
C TRP A 10 -13.25 4.24 4.35
N VAL A 11 -13.32 4.22 5.68
CA VAL A 11 -12.14 4.38 6.54
C VAL A 11 -11.32 3.13 6.34
N ALA A 12 -10.29 3.22 5.48
CA ALA A 12 -9.28 2.19 5.37
C ALA A 12 -8.87 1.79 6.80
N PRO A 13 -8.95 0.50 7.18
CA PRO A 13 -8.35 0.05 8.42
C PRO A 13 -6.96 0.65 8.54
N ASP A 14 -6.55 1.02 9.75
CA ASP A 14 -5.22 1.57 10.00
C ASP A 14 -4.18 0.44 9.87
N PHE A 15 -4.03 -0.10 8.64
CA PHE A 15 -3.23 -1.26 8.29
C PHE A 15 -1.73 -0.98 8.51
N PHE A 16 -1.37 0.30 8.50
CA PHE A 16 0.00 0.78 8.63
C PHE A 16 0.29 1.29 10.04
N ASN A 17 0.68 0.38 10.92
CA ASN A 17 1.02 0.70 12.31
C ASN A 17 2.53 0.92 12.48
N LYS A 18 2.91 2.01 13.18
CA LYS A 18 4.29 2.30 13.63
C LYS A 18 5.36 2.17 12.53
N LEU A 19 5.03 2.52 11.28
CA LEU A 19 6.00 2.53 10.19
C LEU A 19 7.18 3.47 10.48
N THR A 20 8.40 2.99 10.22
CA THR A 20 9.56 3.88 10.18
C THR A 20 9.46 4.84 9.00
N ARG A 21 10.26 5.91 9.03
CA ARG A 21 10.31 6.87 7.93
C ARG A 21 10.73 6.21 6.60
N ASN A 22 11.69 5.30 6.64
CA ASN A 22 12.18 4.62 5.44
C ASN A 22 11.14 3.63 4.88
N GLN A 23 10.44 2.90 5.75
CA GLN A 23 9.35 2.01 5.33
C GLN A 23 8.23 2.77 4.60
N LYS A 24 7.88 3.98 5.07
CA LYS A 24 6.92 4.86 4.38
C LYS A 24 7.38 5.22 2.97
N TYR A 25 8.66 5.58 2.81
CA TYR A 25 9.24 5.88 1.50
C TYR A 25 9.25 4.65 0.59
N ALA A 26 9.59 3.50 1.15
CA ALA A 26 9.64 2.24 0.42
C ALA A 26 8.28 1.82 -0.12
N ILE A 27 7.22 1.94 0.70
CA ILE A 27 5.82 1.67 0.29
C ILE A 27 5.40 2.60 -0.85
N ILE A 28 5.64 3.90 -0.70
CA ILE A 28 5.31 4.90 -1.75
C ILE A 28 6.07 4.58 -3.05
N HIS A 29 7.35 4.22 -2.95
CA HIS A 29 8.16 3.88 -4.12
C HIS A 29 7.58 2.66 -4.85
N PHE A 30 7.30 1.59 -4.10
CA PHE A 30 6.76 0.35 -4.64
C PHE A 30 5.43 0.57 -5.38
N LEU A 31 4.48 1.27 -4.74
CA LEU A 31 3.21 1.63 -5.37
C LEU A 31 3.42 2.47 -6.63
N GLY A 32 4.38 3.41 -6.60
CA GLY A 32 4.74 4.23 -7.75
C GLY A 32 5.32 3.42 -8.92
N VAL A 33 6.13 2.40 -8.64
CA VAL A 33 6.70 1.51 -9.66
C VAL A 33 5.60 0.69 -10.32
N ILE A 34 4.66 0.15 -9.54
CA ILE A 34 3.51 -0.60 -10.08
C ILE A 34 2.65 0.32 -10.96
N ALA A 35 2.29 1.50 -10.49
CA ALA A 35 1.49 2.45 -11.28
C ALA A 35 2.19 2.91 -12.57
N ALA A 36 3.52 2.89 -12.61
CA ALA A 36 4.31 3.26 -13.78
C ALA A 36 4.65 2.08 -14.71
N SER A 37 4.22 0.86 -14.35
CA SER A 37 4.61 -0.36 -15.05
C SER A 37 3.94 -0.55 -16.41
N ASP A 38 2.78 0.06 -16.65
CA ASP A 38 2.06 -0.05 -17.91
C ASP A 38 2.88 0.51 -19.08
N VAL A 39 3.37 -0.39 -19.92
CA VAL A 39 4.23 -0.09 -21.07
C VAL A 39 3.40 0.42 -22.25
N HIS A 40 2.12 0.03 -22.32
CA HIS A 40 1.19 0.40 -23.39
C HIS A 40 0.61 1.81 -23.22
N ALA A 41 0.55 2.32 -21.98
CA ALA A 41 0.13 3.69 -21.65
C ALA A 41 1.23 4.76 -21.89
N HIS A 42 2.30 4.44 -22.61
CA HIS A 42 3.52 5.27 -22.67
C HIS A 42 4.11 5.59 -21.28
N SER A 43 4.03 4.63 -20.34
CA SER A 43 4.56 4.77 -18.97
C SER A 43 4.03 5.99 -18.21
N LYS A 44 2.79 6.42 -18.50
CA LYS A 44 2.16 7.53 -17.80
C LYS A 44 1.19 7.00 -16.75
N ILE A 45 1.56 7.23 -15.49
CA ILE A 45 0.66 7.08 -14.35
C ILE A 45 -0.65 7.84 -14.66
N ASN A 46 -1.77 7.15 -14.59
CA ASN A 46 -3.07 7.74 -14.84
C ASN A 46 -3.50 8.65 -13.68
N LYS A 47 -4.50 9.51 -13.91
CA LYS A 47 -4.91 10.52 -12.94
C LYS A 47 -5.37 9.92 -11.60
N LYS A 48 -6.03 8.75 -11.62
CA LYS A 48 -6.55 8.09 -10.41
C LYS A 48 -5.41 7.49 -9.59
N GLU A 49 -4.49 6.76 -10.23
CA GLU A 49 -3.29 6.21 -9.59
C GLU A 49 -2.43 7.31 -8.98
N TYR A 50 -2.28 8.44 -9.69
CA TYR A 50 -1.57 9.60 -9.16
C TYR A 50 -2.20 10.11 -7.87
N TYR A 51 -3.53 10.25 -7.83
CA TYR A 51 -4.23 10.67 -6.61
C TYR A 51 -4.10 9.66 -5.49
N PHE A 52 -4.14 8.36 -5.81
CA PHE A 52 -3.95 7.29 -4.85
C PHE A 52 -2.55 7.32 -4.22
N ILE A 53 -1.49 7.45 -5.03
CA ILE A 53 -0.13 7.59 -4.51
C ILE A 53 0.00 8.87 -3.67
N ASN A 54 -0.58 9.99 -4.13
CA ASN A 54 -0.54 11.25 -3.41
C ASN A 54 -1.31 11.21 -2.08
N PHE A 55 -2.32 10.35 -1.94
CA PHE A 55 -2.96 10.08 -0.65
C PHE A 55 -1.92 9.55 0.36
N TYR A 56 -1.12 8.54 -0.01
CA TYR A 56 -0.07 8.01 0.87
C TYR A 56 1.04 9.01 1.18
N TYR A 57 1.42 9.88 0.24
CA TYR A 57 2.34 10.99 0.54
C TYR A 57 1.83 11.87 1.68
N LYS A 58 0.53 12.20 1.67
CA LYS A 58 -0.10 13.03 2.69
C LYS A 58 -0.26 12.28 4.01
N GLU A 59 -0.79 11.06 3.96
CA GLU A 59 -1.06 10.23 5.13
C GLU A 59 0.23 9.93 5.91
N PHE A 60 1.28 9.55 5.19
CA PHE A 60 2.58 9.28 5.79
C PHE A 60 3.37 10.55 6.14
N LYS A 61 2.86 11.74 5.78
CA LYS A 61 3.50 13.05 5.96
C LYS A 61 4.91 13.07 5.35
N VAL A 62 5.02 12.56 4.12
CA VAL A 62 6.28 12.41 3.39
C VAL A 62 6.57 13.67 2.58
N SER A 63 7.77 14.23 2.76
CA SER A 63 8.30 15.26 1.87
C SER A 63 8.92 14.62 0.63
N VAL A 64 8.57 15.14 -0.56
CA VAL A 64 9.12 14.71 -1.85
C VAL A 64 10.65 14.80 -1.86
N GLU A 65 11.23 15.87 -1.31
CA GLU A 65 12.69 16.05 -1.27
C GLU A 65 13.37 14.94 -0.47
N LYS A 66 12.80 14.56 0.68
CA LYS A 66 13.33 13.49 1.52
C LYS A 66 13.15 12.11 0.88
N TYR A 67 12.04 11.90 0.20
CA TYR A 67 11.80 10.69 -0.60
C TYR A 67 12.83 10.57 -1.74
N LEU A 68 13.07 11.66 -2.50
CA LEU A 68 14.07 11.66 -3.57
C LEU A 68 15.48 11.41 -3.04
N ALA A 69 15.83 12.01 -1.90
CA ALA A 69 17.11 11.74 -1.24
C ALA A 69 17.25 10.27 -0.81
N TYR A 70 16.19 9.68 -0.26
CA TYR A 70 16.14 8.27 0.11
C TYR A 70 16.43 7.35 -1.09
N ILE A 71 15.76 7.59 -2.23
CA ILE A 71 15.98 6.83 -3.47
C ILE A 71 17.39 7.05 -4.01
N ALA A 72 17.88 8.29 -4.02
CA ALA A 72 19.22 8.62 -4.55
C ALA A 72 20.37 7.97 -3.76
N MET A 73 20.20 7.75 -2.46
CA MET A 73 21.23 7.15 -1.61
C MET A 73 21.26 5.62 -1.69
N GLY A 74 20.08 4.99 -1.70
CA GLY A 74 19.97 3.54 -1.47
C GLY A 74 19.48 2.73 -2.66
N GLY A 75 18.85 3.36 -3.67
CA GLY A 75 18.32 2.66 -4.83
C GLY A 75 17.30 1.56 -4.49
N LYS A 76 17.11 0.61 -5.43
CA LYS A 76 16.15 -0.49 -5.31
C LYS A 76 16.49 -1.40 -4.11
N GLU A 77 17.76 -1.63 -3.82
CA GLU A 77 18.17 -2.54 -2.73
C GLU A 77 17.71 -2.04 -1.35
N GLN A 78 17.84 -0.73 -1.09
CA GLN A 78 17.35 -0.15 0.16
C GLN A 78 15.83 -0.24 0.28
N VAL A 79 15.09 -0.02 -0.81
CA VAL A 79 13.63 -0.19 -0.83
C VAL A 79 13.26 -1.62 -0.46
N ILE A 80 13.88 -2.62 -1.09
CA ILE A 80 13.63 -4.04 -0.80
C ILE A 80 13.92 -4.34 0.67
N ALA A 81 15.04 -3.87 1.22
CA ALA A 81 15.39 -4.11 2.62
C ALA A 81 14.36 -3.52 3.59
N ASP A 82 13.89 -2.30 3.33
CA ASP A 82 12.87 -1.65 4.15
C ASP A 82 11.51 -2.34 4.03
N LEU A 83 11.11 -2.80 2.84
CA LEU A 83 9.88 -3.57 2.64
C LEU A 83 9.93 -4.95 3.32
N LYS A 84 11.07 -5.66 3.24
CA LYS A 84 11.27 -6.93 3.96
C LYS A 84 11.17 -6.78 5.47
N SER A 85 11.47 -5.60 6.00
CA SER A 85 11.43 -5.31 7.44
C SER A 85 10.03 -4.97 7.97
N LEU A 86 9.01 -4.91 7.10
CA LEU A 86 7.64 -4.65 7.51
C LEU A 86 7.13 -5.72 8.47
N SER A 87 6.34 -5.31 9.46
CA SER A 87 5.57 -6.25 10.27
C SER A 87 4.55 -6.99 9.40
N LYS A 88 4.06 -8.15 9.85
CA LYS A 88 3.01 -8.90 9.16
C LYS A 88 1.81 -8.01 8.80
N LEU A 89 1.36 -7.17 9.74
CA LEU A 89 0.25 -6.24 9.55
C LEU A 89 0.56 -5.18 8.47
N ASN A 90 1.75 -4.59 8.50
CA ASN A 90 2.13 -3.58 7.51
C ASN A 90 2.34 -4.20 6.11
N MET A 91 2.79 -5.45 6.03
CA MET A 91 2.86 -6.19 4.76
C MET A 91 1.45 -6.45 4.21
N GLN A 92 0.48 -6.79 5.06
CA GLN A 92 -0.93 -6.87 4.65
C GLN A 92 -1.42 -5.54 4.09
N GLY A 93 -1.15 -4.44 4.81
CA GLY A 93 -1.48 -3.10 4.32
C GLY A 93 -0.88 -2.80 2.95
N LEU A 94 0.36 -3.21 2.71
CA LEU A 94 1.00 -3.09 1.40
C LEU A 94 0.26 -3.90 0.32
N VAL A 95 -0.09 -5.15 0.60
CA VAL A 95 -0.86 -6.00 -0.32
C VAL A 95 -2.21 -5.36 -0.66
N PHE A 96 -2.97 -4.90 0.35
CA PHE A 96 -4.25 -4.22 0.13
C PHE A 96 -4.09 -2.97 -0.72
N ALA A 97 -3.16 -2.08 -0.36
CA ALA A 97 -2.90 -0.86 -1.12
C ALA A 97 -2.52 -1.15 -2.58
N THR A 98 -1.80 -2.25 -2.83
CA THR A 98 -1.42 -2.69 -4.17
C THR A 98 -2.63 -3.18 -4.96
N THR A 99 -3.48 -4.00 -4.35
CA THR A 99 -4.72 -4.48 -4.99
C THR A 99 -5.66 -3.31 -5.30
N GLU A 100 -5.82 -2.37 -4.39
CA GLU A 100 -6.63 -1.17 -4.60
C GLU A 100 -6.10 -0.31 -5.74
N LEU A 101 -4.78 -0.08 -5.78
CA LEU A 101 -4.13 0.66 -6.87
C LEU A 101 -4.48 0.05 -8.24
N CYS A 102 -4.34 -1.27 -8.38
CA CYS A 102 -4.66 -1.99 -9.63
C CYS A 102 -6.16 -1.99 -9.94
N ASN A 103 -7.04 -1.82 -8.95
CA ASN A 103 -8.47 -1.68 -9.20
C ASN A 103 -8.84 -0.28 -9.71
N TYR A 104 -8.11 0.77 -9.32
CA TYR A 104 -8.33 2.13 -9.82
C TYR A 104 -8.05 2.27 -11.33
N SER A 105 -7.17 1.44 -11.89
CA SER A 105 -6.83 1.39 -13.32
C SER A 105 -7.85 0.62 -14.18
N GLY A 106 -8.83 -0.05 -13.55
CA GLY A 106 -9.91 -0.78 -14.23
C GLY A 106 -9.74 -2.31 -14.22
N SER A 107 -8.66 -2.80 -13.63
CA SER A 107 -8.30 -4.17 -13.24
C SER A 107 -6.80 -4.33 -13.45
N MET A 108 -6.18 -5.22 -12.66
CA MET A 108 -4.76 -5.53 -12.79
C MET A 108 -4.45 -6.03 -14.21
N ASN A 109 -3.54 -5.34 -14.91
CA ASN A 109 -3.05 -5.76 -16.22
C ASN A 109 -1.81 -6.68 -16.10
N ASP A 110 -1.40 -7.28 -17.22
CA ASP A 110 -0.29 -8.24 -17.23
C ASP A 110 1.05 -7.59 -16.83
N ASP A 111 1.29 -6.32 -17.18
CA ASP A 111 2.52 -5.60 -16.85
C ASP A 111 2.62 -5.29 -15.33
N GLU A 112 1.50 -4.87 -14.74
CA GLU A 112 1.35 -4.67 -13.29
C GLU A 112 1.56 -5.98 -12.55
N LEU A 113 0.94 -7.08 -13.01
CA LEU A 113 1.10 -8.40 -12.41
C LEU A 113 2.55 -8.89 -12.49
N LEU A 114 3.21 -8.75 -13.64
CA LEU A 114 4.62 -9.12 -13.81
C LEU A 114 5.53 -8.28 -12.92
N THR A 115 5.25 -6.98 -12.80
CA THR A 115 6.01 -6.08 -11.93
C THR A 115 5.84 -6.44 -10.46
N ILE A 116 4.61 -6.73 -10.02
CA ILE A 116 4.34 -7.22 -8.67
C ILE A 116 5.11 -8.52 -8.43
N ALA A 117 5.06 -9.47 -9.37
CA ALA A 117 5.76 -10.74 -9.25
C ALA A 117 7.29 -10.59 -9.12
N ASP A 118 7.93 -9.74 -9.92
CA ASP A 118 9.38 -9.45 -9.81
C ASP A 118 9.77 -8.90 -8.43
N TRP A 119 8.95 -7.98 -7.92
CA TRP A 119 9.21 -7.40 -6.61
C TRP A 119 8.91 -8.38 -5.48
N VAL A 120 7.85 -9.18 -5.56
CA VAL A 120 7.52 -10.22 -4.59
C VAL A 120 8.65 -11.26 -4.51
N ASP A 121 9.21 -11.68 -5.64
CA ASP A 121 10.39 -12.55 -5.67
C ASP A 121 11.62 -11.86 -5.04
N SER A 122 11.83 -10.57 -5.35
CA SER A 122 12.88 -9.76 -4.71
C SER A 122 12.70 -9.64 -3.19
N LEU A 123 11.46 -9.67 -2.70
CA LEU A 123 11.10 -9.73 -1.28
C LEU A 123 11.33 -11.12 -0.67
N GLY A 124 11.73 -12.12 -1.47
CA GLY A 124 11.97 -13.49 -1.03
C GLY A 124 10.68 -14.24 -0.74
N MET A 125 9.60 -13.88 -1.43
CA MET A 125 8.27 -14.45 -1.29
C MET A 125 7.77 -14.98 -2.63
N THR A 126 6.82 -15.90 -2.58
CA THR A 126 6.04 -16.35 -3.74
C THR A 126 4.76 -15.53 -3.89
N MET A 127 4.19 -15.52 -5.11
CA MET A 127 2.87 -14.88 -5.33
C MET A 127 1.75 -15.52 -4.52
N ASN A 128 1.87 -16.80 -4.16
CA ASN A 128 0.90 -17.46 -3.28
C ASN A 128 0.97 -16.89 -1.87
N GLU A 129 2.18 -16.77 -1.29
CA GLU A 129 2.37 -16.14 0.04
C GLU A 129 1.93 -14.68 0.04
N TRP A 130 2.16 -13.95 -1.06
CA TRP A 130 1.63 -12.60 -1.24
C TRP A 130 0.09 -12.58 -1.18
N ASN A 131 -0.58 -13.46 -1.93
CA ASN A 131 -2.04 -13.55 -1.94
C ASN A 131 -2.62 -14.03 -0.61
N ASP A 132 -1.87 -14.83 0.16
CA ASP A 132 -2.29 -15.27 1.50
C ASP A 132 -2.43 -14.10 2.48
N PHE A 133 -1.69 -13.01 2.29
CA PHE A 133 -1.88 -11.79 3.09
C PHE A 133 -3.24 -11.12 2.85
N TYR A 134 -3.79 -11.26 1.63
CA TYR A 134 -5.12 -10.76 1.28
C TYR A 134 -6.24 -11.64 1.86
N ASN A 135 -6.06 -12.97 1.81
CA ASN A 135 -7.11 -13.93 2.17
C ASN A 135 -7.26 -14.17 3.69
N ASN A 136 -6.24 -13.90 4.50
CA ASN A 136 -6.23 -14.22 5.95
C ASN A 136 -6.65 -13.05 6.85
N PHE A 137 -7.59 -12.20 6.41
CA PHE A 137 -8.02 -11.02 7.15
C PHE A 137 -8.80 -11.34 8.46
N ASP A 138 -9.51 -12.46 8.49
CA ASP A 138 -10.38 -12.84 9.61
C ASP A 138 -9.63 -13.09 10.93
N GLU A 139 -8.33 -13.40 10.90
CA GLU A 139 -7.56 -13.69 12.12
C GLU A 139 -7.23 -12.44 12.95
N PHE A 140 -7.28 -11.22 12.37
CA PHE A 140 -6.87 -9.98 13.04
C PHE A 140 -8.02 -9.07 13.48
N ASN A 141 -9.27 -9.37 13.08
CA ASN A 141 -10.46 -8.70 13.61
C ASN A 141 -10.79 -9.08 15.08
N ASN A 142 -10.03 -9.99 15.69
CA ASN A 142 -10.05 -10.24 17.13
C ASN A 142 -9.28 -9.17 17.94
N ARG A 143 -9.45 -7.88 17.60
CA ARG A 143 -9.12 -6.82 18.56
C ARG A 143 -10.21 -6.84 19.63
N PRO A 144 -9.90 -7.02 20.93
CA PRO A 144 -10.86 -6.70 21.95
C PRO A 144 -11.21 -5.22 21.77
N SER A 145 -12.50 -4.92 21.62
CA SER A 145 -12.98 -3.55 21.75
C SER A 145 -12.56 -3.06 23.13
N GLU A 146 -11.59 -2.15 23.21
CA GLU A 146 -11.42 -1.37 24.42
C GLU A 146 -12.69 -0.56 24.58
N SER A 147 -13.58 -1.03 25.46
CA SER A 147 -14.70 -0.24 25.95
C SER A 147 -14.09 0.99 26.61
N PHE A 148 -14.30 2.15 26.00
CA PHE A 148 -14.15 3.40 26.71
C PHE A 148 -15.20 3.40 27.81
N ASP A 149 -14.77 3.12 29.04
CA ASP A 149 -15.55 3.45 30.23
C ASP A 149 -15.59 4.97 30.28
N GLU A 150 -16.68 5.55 29.78
CA GLU A 150 -17.09 6.92 30.11
C GLU A 150 -17.43 6.92 31.61
N GLU A 151 -16.47 7.30 32.45
CA GLU A 151 -16.78 7.79 33.79
C GLU A 151 -17.44 9.17 33.62
N ASP A 152 -18.77 9.18 33.73
CA ASP A 152 -19.59 10.37 33.93
C ASP A 152 -19.23 11.02 35.28
N ASP A 153 -18.64 12.23 35.23
CA ASP A 153 -18.57 13.20 36.33
C ASP A 153 -19.53 14.38 36.06
#